data_AF-A0AAU0N056-F1
#
_entry.id   AF-A0AAU0N056-F1
#
_cell.length_a   1.000
_cell.length_b   1.000
_cell.length_c   1.000
_cell.angle_alpha   90.00
_cell.angle_beta   90.00
_cell.angle_gamma   90.00
#
_symmetry.space_group_name_H-M   'P 1'
#
loop_
_entity.id
_entity.type
_entity.pdbx_description
1 polymer ?
#
loop_
_entity_poly.entity_id
_entity_poly.type
_entity_poly.pdbx_seq_one_letter_code
_entity_poly.pdbx_strand_id
1 'polypeptide(L)'
;MKTPDASKTRSFFHSALTRKLIPLFATVVTCFFTTINANATSSHPAYLDDAYCDSVVEQFVDSGMRSLGKYINENFKPEYKGGIRNTINFLNQRAEWLGECDSYLKDTADSRIFYDEKNTKDIFEAIEALAKELQLVREGVEYPDAVGNNNPRPFVKSRFDTLAKLVDQHHTRMLMKKQFR
;
A
#
# COMPACT_ATOMS: atom_id res chain seq x y z
N MET A 1 -54.65 30.92 -31.09
CA MET A 1 -53.45 31.20 -30.27
C MET A 1 -52.38 31.73 -31.23
N LYS A 2 -51.83 32.92 -30.94
CA LYS A 2 -51.09 33.79 -31.86
C LYS A 2 -49.68 33.26 -32.21
N THR A 3 -49.25 33.60 -33.42
CA THR A 3 -47.87 33.58 -33.95
C THR A 3 -47.05 34.77 -33.39
N PRO A 4 -45.86 35.13 -33.93
CA PRO A 4 -44.53 35.01 -33.33
C PRO A 4 -43.91 36.40 -33.03
N ASP A 5 -42.63 36.48 -32.63
CA ASP A 5 -41.63 37.55 -32.92
C ASP A 5 -40.50 37.50 -31.88
N ALA A 6 -39.23 37.29 -32.22
CA ALA A 6 -38.29 38.12 -33.00
C ALA A 6 -37.71 39.32 -32.21
N SER A 7 -36.41 39.24 -31.89
CA SER A 7 -35.43 40.35 -31.71
C SER A 7 -34.17 39.72 -31.10
N LYS A 8 -32.97 39.62 -31.68
CA LYS A 8 -32.20 40.39 -32.68
C LYS A 8 -31.99 41.86 -32.33
N THR A 9 -30.89 42.13 -31.60
CA THR A 9 -30.18 43.42 -31.73
C THR A 9 -28.69 43.17 -32.01
N ARG A 10 -28.31 43.65 -33.19
CA ARG A 10 -26.98 43.76 -33.80
C ARG A 10 -26.32 45.04 -33.25
N SER A 11 -25.04 44.96 -32.84
CA SER A 11 -23.87 45.60 -33.47
C SER A 11 -23.79 47.13 -33.54
N PHE A 12 -22.57 47.64 -33.30
CA PHE A 12 -21.79 48.68 -34.01
C PHE A 12 -20.96 49.47 -32.96
N PHE A 13 -19.61 49.32 -32.95
CA PHE A 13 -18.62 50.21 -33.63
C PHE A 13 -18.79 51.68 -33.20
N HIS A 14 -17.80 52.49 -32.84
CA HIS A 14 -16.37 52.62 -33.10
C HIS A 14 -15.83 53.46 -31.91
N SER A 15 -14.57 53.41 -31.52
CA SER A 15 -13.57 54.29 -32.12
C SER A 15 -12.16 53.89 -31.68
N ALA A 16 -11.28 53.79 -32.66
CA ALA A 16 -9.83 53.94 -32.49
C ALA A 16 -9.53 55.37 -31.98
N LEU A 17 -8.35 55.78 -31.53
CA LEU A 17 -6.98 55.42 -31.84
C LEU A 17 -6.17 56.31 -30.86
N THR A 18 -5.09 55.84 -30.25
CA THR A 18 -3.81 56.58 -30.21
C THR A 18 -2.72 55.79 -29.50
N ARG A 19 -1.66 55.56 -30.29
CA ARG A 19 -0.32 55.12 -29.93
C ARG A 19 0.19 55.69 -28.60
N LYS A 20 0.97 54.88 -27.87
CA LYS A 20 2.42 55.13 -27.72
C LYS A 20 3.15 53.89 -27.17
N LEU A 21 4.37 53.75 -27.67
CA LEU A 21 5.35 52.68 -27.45
C LEU A 21 5.88 52.66 -26.00
N ILE A 22 6.06 51.45 -25.43
CA ILE A 22 7.26 50.83 -24.81
C ILE A 22 8.12 51.78 -23.91
N PRO A 23 8.43 51.43 -22.64
CA PRO A 23 9.32 50.29 -22.36
C PRO A 23 9.02 49.37 -21.17
N LEU A 24 9.27 48.08 -21.44
CA LEU A 24 10.11 47.15 -20.65
C LEU A 24 10.45 47.60 -19.21
N PHE A 25 9.79 46.99 -18.24
CA PHE A 25 10.40 46.63 -16.96
C PHE A 25 9.93 45.22 -16.58
N ALA A 26 10.74 44.24 -16.93
CA ALA A 26 10.63 42.89 -16.40
C ALA A 26 11.19 42.90 -14.97
N THR A 27 10.33 43.02 -13.97
CA THR A 27 10.66 42.72 -12.58
C THR A 27 10.31 41.27 -12.32
N VAL A 28 11.32 40.40 -12.47
CA VAL A 28 11.27 39.02 -12.01
C VAL A 28 11.26 39.05 -10.48
N VAL A 29 10.08 38.91 -9.89
CA VAL A 29 9.95 38.58 -8.46
C VAL A 29 10.23 37.08 -8.34
N THR A 30 11.50 36.74 -8.19
CA THR A 30 11.92 35.44 -7.68
C THR A 30 11.48 35.33 -6.23
N CYS A 31 10.25 34.85 -6.01
CA CYS A 31 9.89 34.20 -4.76
C CYS A 31 10.82 32.99 -4.61
N PHE A 32 11.88 33.15 -3.84
CA PHE A 32 12.57 32.02 -3.24
C PHE A 32 11.53 31.29 -2.39
N PHE A 33 10.94 30.23 -2.92
CA PHE A 33 10.37 29.18 -2.10
C PHE A 33 11.55 28.57 -1.34
N THR A 34 11.82 29.11 -0.15
CA THR A 34 12.57 28.39 0.86
C THR A 34 11.72 27.16 1.17
N THR A 35 12.07 26.02 0.57
CA THR A 35 11.65 24.71 1.06
C THR A 35 12.25 24.59 2.45
N ILE A 36 11.49 25.02 3.46
CA ILE A 36 11.74 24.59 4.82
C ILE A 36 11.63 23.08 4.74
N ASN A 37 12.77 22.40 4.88
CA ASN A 37 12.77 20.99 5.23
C ASN A 37 12.01 20.91 6.54
N ALA A 38 10.72 20.59 6.45
CA ALA A 38 10.04 19.91 7.51
C ALA A 38 10.79 18.60 7.67
N ASN A 39 11.85 18.63 8.49
CA ASN A 39 12.22 17.43 9.22
C ASN A 39 10.94 17.12 9.99
N ALA A 40 10.13 16.21 9.43
CA ALA A 40 9.05 15.61 10.15
C ALA A 40 9.73 14.95 11.34
N THR A 41 9.70 15.62 12.49
CA THR A 41 9.96 14.96 13.76
C THR A 41 8.78 14.01 13.92
N SER A 42 8.86 12.83 13.29
CA SER A 42 7.93 11.74 13.50
C SER A 42 8.03 11.41 14.98
N SER A 43 7.17 12.03 15.79
CA SER A 43 7.02 11.61 17.17
C SER A 43 6.32 10.26 17.12
N HIS A 44 7.11 9.19 17.06
CA HIS A 44 6.59 7.84 17.16
C HIS A 44 5.79 7.69 18.46
N PRO A 45 4.69 6.92 18.45
CA PRO A 45 3.97 6.58 19.67
C PRO A 45 4.91 6.00 20.73
N ALA A 46 4.67 6.33 22.01
CA ALA A 46 5.53 5.92 23.12
C ALA A 46 5.60 4.40 23.35
N TYR A 47 4.73 3.61 22.71
CA TYR A 47 4.77 2.15 22.75
C TYR A 47 5.75 1.53 21.75
N LEU A 48 6.23 2.31 20.76
CA LEU A 48 7.17 1.82 19.77
C LEU A 48 8.58 1.85 20.37
N ASP A 49 9.14 0.66 20.54
CA ASP A 49 10.54 0.41 20.84
C ASP A 49 11.02 -0.86 20.08
N ASP A 50 12.33 -1.09 20.10
CA ASP A 50 12.94 -2.24 19.43
C ASP A 50 12.33 -3.57 19.90
N ALA A 51 12.03 -3.70 21.21
CA ALA A 51 11.50 -4.93 21.79
C ALA A 51 10.05 -5.20 21.33
N TYR A 52 9.23 -4.15 21.24
CA TYR A 52 7.89 -4.22 20.67
C TYR A 52 7.97 -4.67 19.22
N CYS A 53 8.83 -4.05 18.41
CA CYS A 53 8.96 -4.38 16.99
C CYS A 53 9.48 -5.80 16.75
N ASP A 54 10.47 -6.25 17.52
CA ASP A 54 10.91 -7.64 17.52
C ASP A 54 9.76 -8.59 17.86
N SER A 55 8.92 -8.25 18.84
CA SER A 55 7.77 -9.08 19.22
C SER A 55 6.70 -9.15 18.12
N VAL A 56 6.46 -8.06 17.39
CA VAL A 56 5.51 -8.00 16.27
C VAL A 56 6.00 -8.90 15.14
N VAL A 57 7.29 -8.83 14.81
CA VAL A 57 7.92 -9.70 13.81
C VAL A 57 7.84 -11.15 14.23
N GLU A 58 8.25 -11.51 15.46
CA GLU A 58 8.23 -12.89 15.94
C GLU A 58 6.82 -13.49 15.90
N GLN A 59 5.81 -12.73 16.35
CA GLN A 59 4.42 -13.18 16.29
C GLN A 59 3.94 -13.41 14.85
N PHE A 60 4.29 -12.53 13.92
CA PHE A 60 3.91 -12.66 12.52
C PHE A 60 4.60 -13.86 11.86
N VAL A 61 5.92 -13.94 12.00
CA VAL A 61 6.78 -14.95 11.37
C VAL A 61 6.45 -16.36 11.87
N ASP A 62 6.18 -16.53 13.15
CA ASP A 62 5.85 -17.85 13.71
C ASP A 62 4.34 -18.13 13.66
N SER A 63 3.61 -17.65 14.67
CA SER A 63 2.20 -18.00 14.87
C SER A 63 1.30 -17.49 13.73
N GLY A 64 1.61 -16.31 13.19
CA GLY A 64 0.88 -15.68 12.10
C GLY A 64 0.95 -16.48 10.81
N MET A 65 2.16 -16.76 10.33
CA MET A 65 2.37 -17.54 9.11
C MET A 65 1.88 -18.98 9.24
N ARG A 66 2.00 -19.59 10.42
CA ARG A 66 1.44 -20.93 10.69
C ARG A 66 -0.08 -20.93 10.58
N SER A 67 -0.76 -19.96 11.20
CA SER A 67 -2.22 -19.84 11.13
C SER A 67 -2.70 -19.59 9.71
N LEU A 68 -2.03 -18.67 8.99
CA LEU A 68 -2.31 -18.35 7.61
C LEU A 68 -2.14 -19.57 6.69
N GLY A 69 -1.05 -20.31 6.85
CA GLY A 69 -0.78 -21.54 6.11
C GLY A 69 -1.82 -22.62 6.38
N LYS A 70 -2.24 -22.80 7.64
CA LYS A 70 -3.32 -23.73 7.98
C LYS A 70 -4.64 -23.35 7.30
N TYR A 71 -4.97 -22.06 7.29
CA TYR A 71 -6.18 -21.61 6.60
C TYR A 71 -6.10 -21.90 5.10
N ILE A 72 -5.01 -21.47 4.44
CA ILE A 72 -4.88 -21.54 2.98
C ILE A 72 -4.77 -22.99 2.47
N ASN A 73 -3.98 -23.83 3.15
CA ASN A 73 -3.75 -25.19 2.68
C ASN A 73 -4.91 -26.13 3.02
N GLU A 74 -5.48 -26.02 4.22
CA GLU A 74 -6.45 -27.00 4.72
C GLU A 74 -7.90 -26.49 4.66
N ASN A 75 -8.12 -25.22 4.98
CA ASN A 75 -9.47 -24.71 5.28
C ASN A 75 -10.02 -23.74 4.22
N PHE A 76 -9.26 -23.45 3.17
CA PHE A 76 -9.66 -22.50 2.13
C PHE A 76 -10.81 -23.05 1.29
N LYS A 77 -11.97 -22.43 1.43
CA LYS A 77 -13.20 -22.81 0.74
C LYS A 77 -13.80 -21.55 0.11
N PRO A 78 -13.65 -21.35 -1.21
CA PRO A 78 -14.04 -20.11 -1.92
C PRO A 78 -15.51 -19.71 -1.69
N GLU A 79 -16.38 -20.68 -1.48
CA GLU A 79 -17.80 -20.49 -1.20
C GLU A 79 -18.06 -19.79 0.16
N TYR A 80 -17.13 -19.87 1.12
CA TYR A 80 -17.29 -19.30 2.46
C TYR A 80 -16.51 -17.99 2.63
N LYS A 81 -17.17 -16.87 2.29
CA LYS A 81 -16.59 -15.51 2.34
C LYS A 81 -16.15 -15.06 3.73
N GLY A 82 -16.67 -15.65 4.81
CA GLY A 82 -16.33 -15.29 6.19
C GLY A 82 -14.86 -15.54 6.53
N GLY A 83 -14.34 -16.74 6.21
CA GLY A 83 -12.93 -17.08 6.43
C GLY A 83 -11.99 -16.21 5.59
N ILE A 84 -12.40 -15.92 4.34
CA ILE A 84 -11.63 -15.07 3.43
C ILE A 84 -11.52 -13.65 3.98
N ARG A 85 -12.64 -13.04 4.39
CA ARG A 85 -12.66 -11.71 5.01
C ARG A 85 -11.79 -11.64 6.26
N ASN A 86 -11.87 -12.63 7.14
CA ASN A 86 -11.07 -12.64 8.36
C ASN A 86 -9.56 -12.72 8.04
N THR A 87 -9.20 -13.49 7.02
CA THR A 87 -7.81 -13.62 6.56
C THR A 87 -7.29 -12.32 5.93
N ILE A 88 -8.10 -11.64 5.12
CA ILE A 88 -7.77 -10.31 4.57
C ILE A 88 -7.53 -9.32 5.71
N ASN A 89 -8.43 -9.26 6.69
CA ASN A 89 -8.29 -8.37 7.84
C ASN A 89 -7.01 -8.66 8.64
N PHE A 90 -6.70 -9.94 8.86
CA PHE A 90 -5.46 -10.36 9.49
C PHE A 90 -4.23 -9.85 8.73
N LEU A 91 -4.19 -10.03 7.41
CA LEU A 91 -3.07 -9.57 6.57
C LEU A 91 -2.90 -8.05 6.63
N ASN A 92 -3.99 -7.31 6.50
CA ASN A 92 -3.97 -5.84 6.54
C ASN A 92 -3.49 -5.32 7.89
N GLN A 93 -4.00 -5.87 9.00
CA GLN A 93 -3.56 -5.48 10.34
C GLN A 93 -2.08 -5.79 10.57
N ARG A 94 -1.60 -6.94 10.08
CA ARG A 94 -0.17 -7.28 10.20
C ARG A 94 0.69 -6.35 9.35
N ALA A 95 0.27 -6.01 8.14
CA ALA A 95 0.97 -5.02 7.32
C ALA A 95 1.05 -3.65 8.00
N GLU A 96 -0.03 -3.20 8.63
CA GLU A 96 -0.06 -1.94 9.37
C GLU A 96 0.96 -1.93 10.51
N TRP A 97 0.90 -2.92 11.41
CA TRP A 97 1.80 -2.98 12.57
C TRP A 97 3.27 -3.16 12.18
N LEU A 98 3.56 -3.99 11.17
CA LEU A 98 4.92 -4.13 10.66
C LEU A 98 5.40 -2.84 10.01
N GLY A 99 4.52 -2.09 9.33
CA GLY A 99 4.86 -0.83 8.67
C GLY A 99 5.14 0.30 9.65
N GLU A 100 4.38 0.37 10.75
CA GLU A 100 4.69 1.28 11.87
C GLU A 100 6.08 1.00 12.42
N CYS A 101 6.41 -0.28 12.62
CA CYS A 101 7.71 -0.70 13.10
C CYS A 101 8.86 -0.45 12.12
N ASP A 102 8.68 -0.71 10.82
CA ASP A 102 9.71 -0.37 9.82
C ASP A 102 9.99 1.14 9.79
N SER A 103 8.93 1.95 9.91
CA SER A 103 9.07 3.41 9.95
C SER A 103 9.83 3.86 11.18
N TYR A 104 9.50 3.31 12.36
CA TYR A 104 10.24 3.56 13.60
C TYR A 104 11.72 3.19 13.48
N LEU A 105 12.02 1.96 13.07
CA LEU A 105 13.39 1.46 12.99
C LEU A 105 14.25 2.21 11.96
N LYS A 106 13.62 2.67 10.87
CA LYS A 106 14.29 3.50 9.87
C LYS A 106 14.67 4.87 10.44
N ASP A 107 13.76 5.50 11.19
CA ASP A 107 13.94 6.85 11.72
C ASP A 107 14.89 6.87 12.95
N THR A 108 14.91 5.81 13.76
CA THR A 108 15.66 5.78 15.04
C THR A 108 16.99 5.02 14.99
N ALA A 109 17.11 4.01 14.11
CA ALA A 109 18.23 3.08 14.12
C ALA A 109 18.85 2.83 12.73
N ASP A 110 18.42 3.54 11.69
CA ASP A 110 18.82 3.32 10.28
C ASP A 110 18.75 1.84 9.88
N SER A 111 17.69 1.17 10.37
CA SER A 111 17.49 -0.27 10.20
C SER A 111 16.10 -0.56 9.64
N ARG A 112 15.83 -1.83 9.36
CA ARG A 112 14.60 -2.31 8.74
C ARG A 112 13.97 -3.39 9.60
N ILE A 113 12.64 -3.51 9.51
CA ILE A 113 11.88 -4.51 10.28
C ILE A 113 12.19 -5.94 9.83
N PHE A 114 12.53 -6.11 8.55
CA PHE A 114 13.08 -7.35 8.01
C PHE A 114 14.56 -7.16 7.62
N TYR A 115 15.11 -8.14 6.89
CA TYR A 115 16.57 -8.26 6.75
C TYR A 115 17.25 -7.05 6.10
N ASP A 116 16.67 -6.56 5.02
CA ASP A 116 17.12 -5.39 4.28
C ASP A 116 15.92 -4.70 3.64
N GLU A 117 16.12 -3.52 3.08
CA GLU A 117 15.04 -2.74 2.45
C GLU A 117 14.31 -3.52 1.35
N LYS A 118 15.05 -4.30 0.55
CA LYS A 118 14.47 -5.08 -0.54
C LYS A 118 13.58 -6.17 0.02
N ASN A 119 14.05 -6.93 1.00
CA ASN A 119 13.32 -8.01 1.63
C ASN A 119 12.08 -7.47 2.37
N THR A 120 12.21 -6.35 3.08
CA THR A 120 11.08 -5.66 3.70
C THR A 120 10.01 -5.33 2.67
N LYS A 121 10.41 -4.68 1.57
CA LYS A 121 9.50 -4.32 0.48
C LYS A 121 8.85 -5.55 -0.16
N ASP A 122 9.64 -6.57 -0.50
CA ASP A 122 9.15 -7.81 -1.10
C ASP A 122 8.11 -8.50 -0.18
N ILE A 123 8.31 -8.49 1.14
CA ILE A 123 7.36 -9.06 2.12
C ILE A 123 6.06 -8.25 2.15
N PHE A 124 6.13 -6.93 2.22
CA PHE A 124 4.92 -6.08 2.19
C PHE A 124 4.13 -6.26 0.89
N GLU A 125 4.82 -6.28 -0.26
CA GLU A 125 4.19 -6.52 -1.56
C GLU A 125 3.55 -7.91 -1.62
N ALA A 126 4.17 -8.93 -1.03
CA ALA A 126 3.61 -10.28 -0.97
C ALA A 126 2.38 -10.37 -0.04
N ILE A 127 2.37 -9.64 1.09
CA ILE A 127 1.19 -9.53 1.96
C ILE A 127 0.03 -8.87 1.19
N GLU A 128 0.29 -7.75 0.54
CA GLU A 128 -0.72 -7.02 -0.25
C GLU A 128 -1.25 -7.87 -1.41
N ALA A 129 -0.35 -8.54 -2.14
CA ALA A 129 -0.73 -9.40 -3.27
C ALA A 129 -1.63 -10.56 -2.82
N LEU A 130 -1.35 -11.19 -1.67
CA LEU A 130 -2.20 -12.24 -1.12
C LEU A 130 -3.56 -11.68 -0.65
N ALA A 131 -3.57 -10.55 0.06
CA ALA A 131 -4.81 -9.91 0.50
C ALA A 131 -5.69 -9.53 -0.69
N LYS A 132 -5.09 -9.00 -1.76
CA LYS A 132 -5.77 -8.66 -3.01
C LYS A 132 -6.34 -9.88 -3.70
N GLU A 133 -5.56 -10.96 -3.82
CA GLU A 133 -6.04 -12.22 -4.41
C GLU A 133 -7.26 -12.76 -3.65
N LEU A 134 -7.20 -12.78 -2.31
CA LEU A 134 -8.32 -13.17 -1.46
C LEU A 134 -9.55 -12.25 -1.66
N GLN A 135 -9.32 -10.95 -1.84
CA GLN A 135 -10.40 -9.99 -2.08
C GLN A 135 -11.09 -10.22 -3.44
N LEU A 136 -10.32 -10.52 -4.50
CA LEU A 136 -10.86 -10.89 -5.81
C LEU A 136 -11.75 -12.15 -5.72
N VAL A 137 -11.28 -13.18 -5.01
CA VAL A 137 -12.08 -14.38 -4.76
C VAL A 137 -13.37 -14.04 -4.00
N ARG A 138 -13.29 -13.20 -2.98
CA ARG A 138 -14.45 -12.77 -2.17
C ARG A 138 -15.47 -11.98 -3.00
N GLU A 139 -15.02 -11.18 -3.95
CA GLU A 139 -15.82 -10.42 -4.91
C GLU A 139 -16.47 -11.30 -5.98
N GLY A 140 -16.01 -12.55 -6.11
CA GLY A 140 -16.58 -13.52 -7.04
C GLY A 140 -15.93 -13.51 -8.43
N VAL A 141 -14.68 -13.01 -8.53
CA VAL A 141 -13.89 -13.16 -9.75
C VAL A 141 -13.74 -14.64 -10.08
N GLU A 142 -13.96 -15.00 -11.35
CA GLU A 142 -13.85 -16.38 -11.82
C GLU A 142 -12.42 -16.73 -12.21
N TYR A 143 -11.99 -17.92 -11.80
CA TYR A 143 -10.69 -18.53 -12.06
C TYR A 143 -10.91 -19.86 -12.77
N PRO A 144 -11.27 -19.85 -14.06
CA PRO A 144 -11.54 -21.08 -14.79
C PRO A 144 -10.26 -21.94 -14.87
N ASP A 145 -10.38 -23.20 -14.48
CA ASP A 145 -9.33 -24.20 -14.70
C ASP A 145 -9.39 -24.79 -16.12
N ALA A 146 -8.53 -25.77 -16.41
CA ALA A 146 -8.44 -26.39 -17.73
C ALA A 146 -9.75 -27.10 -18.18
N VAL A 147 -10.67 -27.39 -17.26
CA VAL A 147 -11.97 -28.01 -17.53
C VAL A 147 -13.13 -27.00 -17.41
N GLY A 148 -12.83 -25.72 -17.20
CA GLY A 148 -13.81 -24.63 -17.13
C GLY A 148 -14.48 -24.45 -15.77
N ASN A 149 -14.03 -25.16 -14.73
CA ASN A 149 -14.56 -24.97 -13.38
C ASN A 149 -13.88 -23.79 -12.70
N ASN A 150 -14.63 -22.99 -11.95
CA ASN A 150 -14.05 -21.92 -11.14
C ASN A 150 -13.24 -22.51 -9.97
N ASN A 151 -11.93 -22.36 -9.99
CA ASN A 151 -11.00 -22.88 -8.99
C ASN A 151 -9.93 -21.84 -8.63
N PRO A 152 -10.19 -20.94 -7.67
CA PRO A 152 -9.22 -19.92 -7.25
C PRO A 152 -8.09 -20.46 -6.37
N ARG A 153 -8.17 -21.70 -5.89
CA ARG A 153 -7.25 -22.26 -4.88
C ARG A 153 -5.77 -22.24 -5.32
N PRO A 154 -5.40 -22.59 -6.57
CA PRO A 154 -4.00 -22.52 -7.01
C PRO A 154 -3.42 -21.11 -6.96
N PHE A 155 -4.22 -20.08 -7.28
CA PHE A 155 -3.78 -18.68 -7.30
C PHE A 155 -3.52 -18.16 -5.89
N VAL A 156 -4.48 -18.35 -4.97
CA VAL A 156 -4.32 -18.00 -3.56
C VAL A 156 -3.13 -18.74 -2.93
N LYS A 157 -3.00 -20.05 -3.22
CA LYS A 157 -1.88 -20.85 -2.71
C LYS A 157 -0.54 -20.33 -3.24
N SER A 158 -0.44 -19.99 -4.52
CA SER A 158 0.80 -19.44 -5.09
C SER A 158 1.22 -18.12 -4.45
N ARG A 159 0.25 -17.23 -4.13
CA ARG A 159 0.53 -15.98 -3.41
C ARG A 159 1.03 -16.25 -2.00
N PHE A 160 0.39 -17.18 -1.30
CA PHE A 160 0.83 -17.59 0.03
C PHE A 160 2.23 -18.22 0.01
N ASP A 161 2.51 -19.13 -0.92
CA ASP A 161 3.82 -19.79 -1.01
C ASP A 161 4.93 -18.76 -1.25
N THR A 162 4.65 -17.70 -2.01
CA THR A 162 5.58 -16.57 -2.22
C THR A 162 5.86 -15.85 -0.90
N LEU A 163 4.81 -15.46 -0.16
CA LEU A 163 4.95 -14.82 1.15
C LEU A 163 5.69 -15.73 2.15
N ALA A 164 5.31 -17.00 2.23
CA ALA A 164 5.92 -17.99 3.11
C ALA A 164 7.42 -18.14 2.84
N LYS A 165 7.84 -18.20 1.57
CA LYS A 165 9.26 -18.28 1.21
C LYS A 165 10.04 -17.03 1.66
N LEU A 166 9.49 -15.84 1.47
CA LEU A 166 10.14 -14.58 1.86
C LEU A 166 10.30 -14.49 3.39
N VAL A 167 9.27 -14.90 4.13
CA VAL A 167 9.28 -14.88 5.60
C VAL A 167 10.18 -15.96 6.19
N ASP A 168 10.22 -17.16 5.62
CA ASP A 168 11.06 -18.27 6.11
C ASP A 168 12.57 -17.95 6.02
N GLN A 169 12.97 -17.23 4.96
CA GLN A 169 14.34 -16.71 4.84
C GLN A 169 14.71 -15.77 5.99
N HIS A 170 13.76 -14.98 6.49
CA HIS A 170 13.95 -14.13 7.65
C HIS A 170 13.96 -14.95 8.96
N HIS A 171 13.01 -15.89 9.12
CA HIS A 171 12.91 -16.76 10.29
C HIS A 171 14.20 -17.53 10.57
N THR A 172 14.76 -18.17 9.53
CA THR A 172 16.01 -18.92 9.64
C THR A 172 17.15 -18.05 10.17
N ARG A 173 17.25 -16.80 9.74
CA ARG A 173 18.27 -15.87 10.23
C ARG A 173 18.04 -15.43 11.66
N MET A 174 16.79 -15.22 12.07
CA MET A 174 16.45 -14.90 13.46
C MET A 174 16.87 -16.03 14.40
N LEU A 175 16.62 -17.29 14.01
CA LEU A 175 17.09 -18.46 14.77
C LEU A 175 18.62 -18.50 14.88
N MET A 176 19.33 -18.24 13.78
CA MET A 176 20.80 -18.19 13.81
C MET A 176 21.30 -17.07 14.73
N LYS A 177 20.70 -15.86 14.69
CA LYS A 177 21.06 -14.77 15.62
C LYS A 177 20.87 -15.16 17.09
N LYS A 178 19.79 -15.90 17.43
CA LYS A 178 19.52 -16.37 18.79
C LYS A 178 20.51 -17.45 19.24
N GLN A 179 21.07 -18.25 18.32
CA GLN A 179 22.01 -19.33 18.64
C GLN A 179 23.45 -18.85 18.93
N PHE A 180 23.83 -17.66 18.43
CA PHE A 180 25.18 -17.10 18.58
C PHE A 180 25.23 -15.88 19.53
N ARG A 181 24.20 -15.71 20.36
CA ARG A 181 24.17 -14.77 21.49
C ARG A 181 24.24 -15.56 22.79
#